data_AF-A0A7X9GLZ9-F1
#
_entry.id   AF-A0A7X9GLZ9-F1
#
_cell.length_a   1.000
_cell.length_b   1.000
_cell.length_c   1.000
_cell.angle_alpha   90.00
_cell.angle_beta   90.00
_cell.angle_gamma   90.00
#
_symmetry.space_group_name_H-M   'P 1'
#
loop_
_entity.id
_entity.type
_entity.pdbx_description
1 polymer ?
#
loop_
_entity_poly.entity_id
_entity_poly.type
_entity_poly.pdbx_seq_one_letter_code
_entity_poly.pdbx_strand_id
1 'polypeptide(L)' 'MNNWFQCKVKYERNAEDGSIKKVNEAYLVDALSFTEAEERINEELKPYISGEFLVADIKRARISE' A
#
# COMPACT_ATOMS: atom_id res chain seq x y z
N MET A 1 -5.62 -15.19 -15.36
CA MET A 1 -4.50 -15.53 -14.48
C MET A 1 -4.23 -14.28 -13.67
N ASN A 2 -4.85 -14.18 -12.49
CA ASN A 2 -4.78 -12.96 -11.68
C ASN A 2 -3.42 -12.91 -10.99
N ASN A 3 -2.70 -11.82 -11.19
CA ASN A 3 -1.38 -11.65 -10.60
C ASN A 3 -1.55 -10.73 -9.42
N TRP A 4 -1.85 -11.33 -8.27
CA TRP A 4 -1.97 -10.60 -7.04
C TRP A 4 -0.59 -10.20 -6.52
N PHE A 5 -0.48 -8.96 -6.07
CA PHE A 5 0.68 -8.40 -5.41
C PHE A 5 0.25 -7.87 -4.06
N GLN A 6 0.93 -8.32 -3.01
CA GLN A 6 0.77 -7.81 -1.67
C GLN A 6 1.76 -6.67 -1.47
N CYS A 7 1.23 -5.44 -1.38
CA CYS A 7 1.97 -4.22 -1.10
C CYS A 7 1.79 -3.86 0.38
N LYS A 8 2.84 -3.98 1.19
CA LYS A 8 2.86 -3.47 2.55
C LYS A 8 3.28 -2.01 2.52
N VAL A 9 2.42 -1.14 3.02
CA VAL A 9 2.70 0.28 3.15
C VAL A 9 2.73 0.66 4.63
N LYS A 10 3.58 1.63 4.93
CA LYS A 10 3.68 2.25 6.23
C LYS A 10 3.54 3.74 6.01
N TYR A 11 2.57 4.34 6.67
CA TYR A 11 2.35 5.77 6.55
C TYR A 11 1.97 6.37 7.89
N GLU A 12 2.15 7.66 7.99
CA GLU A 12 1.84 8.43 9.17
C GLU A 12 0.54 9.19 8.93
N ARG A 13 -0.48 8.89 9.74
CA ARG A 13 -1.75 9.60 9.76
C ARG A 13 -1.78 10.52 10.97
N ASN A 14 -2.19 11.76 10.76
CA ASN A 14 -2.56 12.65 11.87
C ASN A 14 -3.82 12.08 12.53
N ALA A 15 -3.73 11.74 13.80
CA ALA A 15 -4.92 11.49 14.61
C ALA A 15 -5.56 12.84 14.96
N GLU A 16 -6.87 12.85 15.18
CA GLU A 16 -7.64 14.05 15.57
C GLU A 16 -7.13 14.68 16.89
N ASP A 17 -6.35 13.93 17.67
CA ASP A 17 -5.69 14.35 18.90
C ASP A 17 -4.37 15.13 18.66
N GLY A 18 -3.96 15.32 17.41
CA GLY A 18 -2.70 15.97 17.04
C GLY A 18 -1.47 15.06 17.13
N SER A 19 -1.65 13.80 17.51
CA SER A 19 -0.59 12.80 17.58
C SER A 19 -0.44 12.04 16.25
N ILE A 20 0.81 11.84 15.82
CA ILE A 20 1.14 11.12 14.58
C ILE A 20 1.06 9.63 14.85
N LYS A 21 0.12 8.94 14.19
CA LYS A 21 -0.04 7.49 14.32
C LYS A 21 0.58 6.80 13.11
N LYS A 22 1.55 5.93 13.39
CA LYS A 22 2.14 5.04 12.39
C LYS A 22 1.15 3.93 12.08
N VAL A 23 0.63 3.94 10.86
CA VAL A 23 -0.26 2.92 10.33
C VAL A 23 0.57 1.99 9.46
N ASN A 24 0.38 0.68 9.65
CA ASN A 24 0.96 -0.35 8.80
C ASN A 24 -0.19 -1.16 8.22
N GLU A 25 -0.28 -1.15 6.89
CA GLU A 25 -1.35 -1.82 6.17
C GLU A 25 -0.76 -2.66 5.03
N ALA A 26 -1.41 -3.78 4.75
CA ALA A 26 -1.06 -4.65 3.64
C ALA A 26 -2.24 -4.66 2.68
N TYR A 27 -1.98 -4.19 1.46
CA TYR A 27 -2.97 -4.15 0.40
C TYR A 27 -2.68 -5.22 -0.62
N LEU A 28 -3.74 -5.75 -1.21
CA LEU A 28 -3.67 -6.77 -2.23
C LEU A 28 -4.16 -6.13 -3.54
N VAL A 29 -3.26 -6.01 -4.50
CA VAL A 29 -3.52 -5.36 -5.79
C VAL A 29 -3.33 -6.39 -6.90
N ASP A 30 -4.27 -6.46 -7.82
CA ASP A 30 -4.05 -7.13 -9.09
C ASP A 30 -3.26 -6.21 -10.00
N ALA A 31 -2.11 -6.67 -10.47
CA ALA A 31 -1.23 -5.93 -11.36
C ALA A 31 -0.45 -6.91 -12.24
N LEU A 32 0.16 -6.43 -13.33
CA LEU A 32 1.01 -7.29 -14.16
C LEU A 32 2.47 -7.28 -13.72
N SER A 33 2.89 -6.28 -12.95
CA SER A 33 4.28 -6.06 -12.53
C SER A 33 4.39 -5.32 -11.19
N PHE A 34 5.55 -5.41 -10.54
CA PHE A 34 5.82 -4.73 -9.26
C PHE A 34 5.63 -3.22 -9.34
N THR A 35 6.09 -2.59 -10.43
CA THR A 35 5.95 -1.15 -10.66
C THR A 35 4.48 -0.74 -10.80
N GLU A 36 3.68 -1.53 -11.51
CA GLU A 36 2.25 -1.25 -11.70
C GLU A 36 1.46 -1.45 -10.39
N ALA A 37 1.84 -2.45 -9.59
CA ALA A 37 1.29 -2.64 -8.25
C ALA A 37 1.63 -1.47 -7.31
N GLU A 38 2.86 -0.93 -7.40
CA GLU A 38 3.27 0.24 -6.63
C GLU A 38 2.53 1.49 -7.06
N GLU A 39 2.42 1.73 -8.37
CA GLU A 39 1.74 2.90 -8.92
C GLU A 39 0.26 2.91 -8.51
N ARG A 40 -0.43 1.78 -8.66
CA ARG A 40 -1.81 1.61 -8.16
C ARG A 40 -1.94 1.92 -6.68
N ILE A 41 -1.04 1.38 -5.84
CA ILE A 41 -1.12 1.63 -4.40
C ILE A 41 -0.85 3.10 -4.05
N ASN A 42 0.10 3.73 -4.75
CA ASN A 42 0.42 5.14 -4.57
C ASN A 42 -0.76 6.03 -4.99
N GLU A 43 -1.39 5.76 -6.13
CA GLU A 43 -2.57 6.52 -6.58
C GLU A 43 -3.75 6.39 -5.63
N GLU A 44 -4.04 5.16 -5.18
CA GLU A 44 -5.14 4.90 -4.27
C GLU A 44 -4.90 5.51 -2.89
N LEU A 45 -3.66 5.48 -2.39
CA LEU A 45 -3.34 5.98 -1.05
C LEU A 45 -3.03 7.48 -1.01
N LYS A 46 -2.59 8.09 -2.11
CA LYS A 46 -2.35 9.55 -2.24
C LYS A 46 -3.40 10.44 -1.58
N PRO A 47 -4.72 10.21 -1.75
CA PRO A 47 -5.74 11.04 -1.11
C PRO A 47 -5.89 10.76 0.40
N TYR A 48 -5.50 9.58 0.89
CA TYR A 48 -5.65 9.20 2.30
C TYR A 48 -4.43 9.56 3.14
N ILE A 49 -3.27 9.76 2.52
CA ILE A 49 -2.04 10.11 3.21
C ILE A 49 -1.76 11.60 3.02
N SER A 50 -1.84 12.38 4.09
CA SER A 50 -1.43 13.80 4.09
C SER A 50 0.06 13.99 4.41
N GLY A 51 0.90 12.97 4.21
CA GLY A 51 2.30 12.95 4.65
C GLY A 51 3.14 11.94 3.86
N GLU A 52 4.33 11.64 4.38
CA GLU A 52 5.23 10.66 3.76
C GLU A 52 4.69 9.25 3.98
N PHE A 53 4.53 8.48 2.90
CA PHE A 53 4.27 7.05 2.97
C PHE A 53 5.45 6.31 2.38
N LEU A 54 5.68 5.12 2.93
CA LEU A 54 6.75 4.25 2.52
C LEU A 54 6.16 2.89 2.19
N VAL A 55 6.39 2.44 0.95
CA VAL A 55 6.12 1.06 0.57
C VAL A 55 7.24 0.20 1.18
N ALA A 56 6.88 -0.55 2.21
CA ALA A 56 7.84 -1.33 2.99
C ALA A 56 8.23 -2.64 2.31
N ASP A 57 7.32 -3.24 1.55
CA ASP A 57 7.54 -4.55 0.91
C ASP A 57 6.50 -4.77 -0.19
N ILE A 58 6.92 -5.20 -1.38
CA ILE A 58 6.02 -5.63 -2.46
C ILE A 58 6.38 -7.06 -2.80
N LYS A 59 5.40 -7.97 -2.69
CA LYS A 59 5.59 -9.39 -2.98
C LYS A 59 4.47 -9.89 -3.87
N ARG A 60 4.78 -10.74 -4.85
CA ARG A 60 3.73 -11.46 -5.58
C ARG A 60 3.00 -12.39 -4.60
N ALA A 61 1.71 -12.20 -4.44
CA ALA A 61 0.82 -13.11 -3.75
C ALA A 61 0.35 -14.16 -4.75
N ARG A 62 0.77 -15.41 -4.55
CA ARG A 62 0.23 -16.52 -5.33
C ARG A 62 -1.03 -17.01 -4.63
N ILE A 63 -2.12 -16.27 -4.79
CA ILE A 63 -3.43 -16.74 -4.35
C ILE A 63 -3.81 -17.86 -5.32
N SER A 64 -3.83 -19.08 -4.79
CA SER A 64 -4.37 -20.22 -5.50
C SER A 64 -5.89 -20.10 -5.40
N GLU A 65 -6.52 -19.80 -6.53
CA GLU A 65 -7.98 -19.95 -6.68
C GLU A 65 -8.35 -21.44 -6.63
#